data_AF-A0A0G4KNL0-F1
#
_entry.id   AF-A0A0G4KNL0-F1
#
_cell.length_a   1.000
_cell.length_b   1.000
_cell.length_c   1.000
_cell.angle_alpha   90.00
_cell.angle_beta   90.00
_cell.angle_gamma   90.00
#
_symmetry.space_group_name_H-M   'P 1'
#
loop_
_entity.id
_entity.type
_entity.pdbx_description
1 polymer ?
#
loop_
_entity_poly.entity_id
_entity_poly.type
_entity_poly.pdbx_seq_one_letter_code
_entity_poly.pdbx_strand_id
1 'polypeptide(L)'
;MADKDTDNDNLRTASLYINNQLLSRGLLSDGHSIDFARPERNPGGVEATMGRVMSIINDLILRRDVSSWSPSTIFPTLWVDSPKT
;
A
#
# COMPACT_ATOMS: atom_id res chain seq x y z
N MET A 1 -4.48 -24.30 -25.20
CA MET A 1 -5.60 -23.34 -25.08
C MET A 1 -5.94 -23.00 -23.62
N ALA A 2 -5.71 -23.89 -22.65
CA ALA A 2 -6.13 -23.71 -21.23
C ALA A 2 -5.23 -22.82 -20.34
N ASP A 3 -4.23 -22.16 -20.90
CA ASP A 3 -3.17 -21.47 -20.12
C ASP A 3 -3.48 -19.97 -19.92
N LYS A 4 -3.89 -19.26 -20.99
CA LYS A 4 -4.12 -17.81 -20.94
C LYS A 4 -5.33 -17.38 -20.11
N ASP A 5 -6.38 -18.19 -20.09
CA ASP A 5 -7.60 -17.84 -19.33
C ASP A 5 -7.36 -17.99 -17.83
N THR A 6 -6.62 -19.02 -17.43
CA THR A 6 -6.18 -19.25 -16.05
C THR A 6 -5.28 -18.13 -15.55
N ASP A 7 -4.30 -17.71 -16.37
CA ASP A 7 -3.42 -16.58 -16.03
C ASP A 7 -4.21 -15.27 -15.86
N ASN A 8 -5.21 -15.04 -16.69
CA ASN A 8 -6.03 -13.82 -16.58
C ASN A 8 -6.86 -13.80 -15.29
N ASP A 9 -7.44 -14.93 -14.91
CA ASP A 9 -8.19 -15.07 -13.66
C ASP A 9 -7.30 -14.94 -12.42
N ASN A 10 -6.09 -15.49 -12.47
CA ASN A 10 -5.09 -15.33 -11.42
C ASN A 10 -4.70 -13.86 -11.24
N LEU A 11 -4.45 -13.14 -12.34
CA LEU A 11 -4.11 -11.71 -12.30
C LEU A 11 -5.28 -10.86 -11.79
N ARG A 12 -6.51 -11.17 -12.20
CA ARG A 12 -7.71 -10.49 -11.70
C ARG A 12 -7.90 -10.69 -10.19
N THR A 13 -7.68 -11.91 -9.72
CA THR A 13 -7.74 -12.25 -8.29
C THR A 13 -6.65 -11.54 -7.50
N ALA A 14 -5.41 -11.52 -8.01
CA ALA A 14 -4.30 -10.80 -7.41
C ALA A 14 -4.57 -9.28 -7.35
N SER A 15 -5.13 -8.71 -8.43
CA SER A 15 -5.54 -7.30 -8.49
C SER A 15 -6.55 -6.97 -7.38
N LEU A 16 -7.59 -7.80 -7.21
CA LEU A 16 -8.58 -7.62 -6.13
C LEU A 16 -7.93 -7.69 -4.74
N TYR A 17 -7.06 -8.68 -4.52
CA TYR A 17 -6.35 -8.84 -3.26
C TYR A 17 -5.48 -7.62 -2.92
N ILE A 18 -4.74 -7.10 -3.88
CA ILE A 18 -3.91 -5.90 -3.71
C ILE A 18 -4.79 -4.69 -3.39
N ASN A 19 -5.90 -4.48 -4.11
CA ASN A 19 -6.83 -3.38 -3.82
C ASN A 19 -7.35 -3.44 -2.38
N ASN A 20 -7.77 -4.62 -1.91
CA ASN A 20 -8.25 -4.79 -0.53
C ASN A 20 -7.15 -4.49 0.50
N GLN A 21 -5.90 -4.88 0.23
CA GLN A 21 -4.77 -4.54 1.10
C GLN A 21 -4.51 -3.04 1.15
N LEU A 22 -4.56 -2.36 0.00
CA LEU A 22 -4.32 -0.92 -0.08
C LEU A 22 -5.46 -0.11 0.59
N LEU A 23 -6.72 -0.53 0.40
CA LEU A 23 -7.88 0.03 1.10
C LEU A 23 -7.75 -0.12 2.62
N SER A 24 -7.41 -1.32 3.10
CA SER A 24 -7.22 -1.60 4.53
C SER A 24 -6.12 -0.74 5.17
N ARG A 25 -5.19 -0.24 4.36
CA ARG A 25 -4.11 0.66 4.79
C ARG A 25 -4.46 2.14 4.58
N GLY A 26 -5.62 2.47 4.04
CA GLY A 26 -5.99 3.85 3.70
C GLY A 26 -5.07 4.47 2.64
N LEU A 27 -4.58 3.66 1.70
CA LEU A 27 -3.76 4.07 0.54
C LEU A 27 -4.60 4.21 -0.74
N LEU A 28 -5.84 3.75 -0.69
CA LEU A 28 -6.85 3.99 -1.72
C LEU A 28 -8.09 4.59 -1.05
N SER A 29 -8.77 5.47 -1.78
CA SER A 29 -10.12 5.92 -1.44
C SER A 29 -11.14 4.92 -2.00
N ASP A 30 -12.29 4.81 -1.32
CA ASP A 30 -13.39 3.98 -1.78
C ASP A 30 -13.84 4.39 -3.20
N GLY A 31 -14.20 3.42 -4.02
CA GLY A 31 -14.57 3.63 -5.43
C GLY A 31 -13.40 3.92 -6.40
N HIS A 32 -12.15 3.97 -5.93
CA HIS A 32 -10.99 4.18 -6.79
C HIS A 32 -10.05 2.97 -6.83
N SER A 33 -10.55 1.77 -7.08
CA SER A 33 -9.69 0.61 -7.31
C SER A 33 -8.80 0.78 -8.56
N ILE A 34 -7.73 0.00 -8.64
CA ILE A 34 -6.84 -0.08 -9.81
C ILE A 34 -6.97 -1.47 -10.39
N ASP A 35 -7.30 -1.59 -11.68
CA ASP A 35 -7.17 -2.86 -12.39
C ASP A 35 -5.70 -3.10 -12.74
N PHE A 36 -4.99 -3.79 -11.85
CA PHE A 36 -3.58 -4.16 -12.05
C PHE A 36 -3.38 -5.20 -13.16
N ALA A 37 -4.41 -5.96 -13.50
CA ALA A 37 -4.32 -6.97 -14.56
C ALA A 37 -4.41 -6.34 -15.96
N ARG A 38 -5.11 -5.20 -16.07
CA ARG A 38 -5.37 -4.49 -17.33
C ARG A 38 -5.21 -2.98 -17.12
N PRO A 39 -3.98 -2.49 -16.91
CA PRO A 39 -3.71 -1.09 -16.60
C PRO A 39 -4.27 -0.13 -17.64
N GLU A 40 -4.34 -0.54 -18.91
CA GLU A 40 -4.90 0.22 -20.02
C GLU A 40 -6.40 0.52 -19.91
N ARG A 41 -7.14 -0.26 -19.11
CA ARG A 41 -8.60 -0.09 -18.92
C ARG A 41 -8.94 0.93 -17.85
N ASN A 42 -7.99 1.34 -17.03
CA ASN A 42 -8.23 2.36 -16.03
C ASN A 42 -8.34 3.75 -16.69
N PRO A 43 -9.05 4.69 -16.06
CA PRO A 43 -9.14 6.06 -16.56
C PRO A 43 -7.74 6.69 -16.78
N GLY A 44 -7.55 7.31 -17.94
CA GLY A 44 -6.25 7.90 -18.32
C GLY A 44 -5.22 6.90 -18.85
N GLY A 45 -5.59 5.62 -18.99
CA GLY A 45 -4.75 4.59 -19.60
C GLY A 45 -3.54 4.20 -18.76
N VAL A 46 -2.56 3.58 -19.42
CA VAL A 46 -1.41 2.97 -18.76
C VAL A 46 -0.56 4.00 -18.01
N GLU A 47 -0.26 5.16 -18.62
CA GLU A 47 0.60 6.18 -18.01
C GLU A 47 0.00 6.73 -16.71
N ALA A 48 -1.28 7.10 -16.73
CA ALA A 48 -1.98 7.60 -15.55
C ALA A 48 -2.04 6.52 -14.45
N THR A 49 -2.28 5.27 -14.84
CA THR A 49 -2.28 4.12 -13.91
C THR A 49 -0.92 3.95 -13.24
N MET A 50 0.17 4.01 -14.01
CA MET A 50 1.52 3.87 -13.47
C MET A 50 1.88 5.03 -12.56
N GLY A 51 1.47 6.27 -12.89
CA GLY A 51 1.62 7.41 -11.98
C GLY A 51 0.94 7.18 -10.63
N ARG A 52 -0.27 6.61 -10.65
CA ARG A 52 -0.99 6.24 -9.43
C ARG A 52 -0.31 5.14 -8.62
N VAL A 53 0.23 4.13 -9.30
CA VAL A 53 1.03 3.07 -8.66
C VAL A 53 2.29 3.66 -8.01
N MET A 54 2.97 4.59 -8.66
CA MET A 54 4.13 5.29 -8.09
C MET A 54 3.76 6.07 -6.82
N SER A 55 2.64 6.80 -6.81
CA SER A 55 2.16 7.48 -5.60
C SER A 55 1.90 6.51 -4.44
N ILE A 56 1.28 5.36 -4.72
CA ILE A 56 1.03 4.34 -3.69
C ILE A 56 2.35 3.78 -3.14
N ILE A 57 3.33 3.50 -4.01
CA ILE A 57 4.65 3.03 -3.59
C ILE A 57 5.34 4.08 -2.71
N ASN A 58 5.29 5.35 -3.09
CA ASN A 58 5.83 6.45 -2.30
C ASN A 58 5.19 6.49 -0.89
N ASP A 59 3.87 6.42 -0.81
CA ASP A 59 3.17 6.47 0.47
C ASP A 59 3.47 5.25 1.35
N LEU A 60 3.68 4.08 0.75
CA LEU A 60 4.12 2.88 1.46
C LEU A 60 5.51 3.05 2.07
N ILE A 61 6.45 3.63 1.32
CA ILE A 61 7.82 3.91 1.80
C ILE A 61 7.74 4.88 2.98
N LEU A 62 7.07 6.02 2.80
CA LEU A 62 6.95 7.04 3.84
C LEU A 62 6.29 6.51 5.12
N ARG A 63 5.23 5.71 5.01
CA ARG A 63 4.56 5.11 6.18
C ARG A 63 5.44 4.06 6.88
N ARG A 64 6.20 3.27 6.12
CA ARG A 64 7.15 2.31 6.69
C ARG A 64 8.27 3.02 7.44
N ASP A 65 8.80 4.08 6.86
CA ASP A 65 9.88 4.85 7.47
C ASP A 65 9.41 5.52 8.77
N VAL A 66 8.21 6.12 8.77
CA VAL A 66 7.58 6.65 9.99
C VAL A 66 7.30 5.54 11.03
N SER A 67 6.85 4.36 10.60
CA SER A 67 6.65 3.22 11.51
C SER A 67 7.97 2.71 12.12
N SER A 68 9.09 2.84 11.42
CA SER A 68 10.41 2.45 11.95
C SER A 68 10.95 3.49 12.95
N TRP A 69 10.46 4.72 12.87
CA TRP A 69 10.68 5.76 13.87
C TRP A 69 9.68 5.59 15.03
N SER A 70 9.93 4.62 15.91
CA SER A 70 9.22 4.56 17.19
C SER A 70 9.88 5.52 18.20
N PRO A 71 9.13 6.45 18.82
CA PRO A 71 9.63 7.25 19.94
C PRO A 71 10.11 6.40 21.13
N SER A 72 9.64 5.15 21.25
CA SER A 72 10.07 4.21 22.29
C SER A 72 11.53 3.77 22.14
N THR A 73 12.14 3.95 20.97
CA THR A 73 13.55 3.61 20.72
C THR A 73 14.51 4.68 21.26
N ILE A 74 14.02 5.89 21.59
CA ILE A 74 14.86 7.01 22.05
C ILE A 74 14.74 7.28 23.56
N PHE A 75 13.77 6.68 24.26
CA PHE A 75 13.68 6.79 25.73
C PHE A 75 13.87 5.44 26.43
N PRO A 76 15.13 5.00 26.66
CA PRO A 76 15.38 3.91 27.59
C PRO A 76 15.10 4.45 28.99
N THR A 77 13.90 4.19 29.54
CA THR A 77 13.62 3.99 30.98
C THR A 77 14.18 4.99 32.03
N LEU A 78 14.79 6.11 31.65
CA LEU A 78 15.53 7.03 32.51
C LEU A 78 14.65 8.12 33.16
N TRP A 79 13.33 8.05 32.95
CA TRP A 79 12.36 8.95 33.59
C TRP A 79 11.31 8.18 34.39
N VAL A 80 11.72 7.09 35.02
CA VAL A 80 11.00 6.42 36.13
C VAL A 80 11.97 6.31 37.31
N ASP A 81 12.52 7.45 37.74
CA ASP A 81 12.95 7.67 39.12
C ASP A 81 13.45 9.12 39.24
N SER A 82 12.51 10.03 39.48
CA SER A 82 12.86 11.29 40.13
C SER A 82 12.40 11.16 41.58
N PRO A 83 13.31 11.00 42.56
CA PRO A 83 12.91 11.06 43.95
C PRO A 83 12.34 12.46 44.21
N LYS A 84 11.07 12.51 44.62
CA LYS A 84 10.50 13.74 45.18
C LYS A 84 11.29 14.04 46.47
N THR A 85 11.87 15.22 46.52
CA THR A 85 12.36 15.86 47.75
C THR A 85 11.29 15.92 48.82
#